data_AF-G7N5W8-F1
#
_entry.id   AF-G7N5W8-F1
#
_cell.length_a   1.000
_cell.length_b   1.000
_cell.length_c   1.000
_cell.angle_alpha   90.00
_cell.angle_beta   90.00
_cell.angle_gamma   90.00
#
_symmetry.space_group_name_H-M   'P 1'
#
loop_
_entity.id
_entity.type
_entity.pdbx_description
1 polymer ?
#
loop_
_entity_poly.entity_id
_entity_poly.type
_entity_poly.pdbx_seq_one_letter_code
_entity_poly.pdbx_strand_id
1 'polypeptide(L)'
;MMQELQPQSTEKRGWWSLKLWSVAGISIALLSACFIVSCVVTYRFTYGETGKTLSELHSYHSSLTCFSEGTKVTAWGCCPASWKSFDSSCYFISGEKNVWSKSEQNCVEMGAHLVVFNTEAEQNFIVQQLNESFSYFLGLSDPQGNNNWQWIDKTPFKKNVR
;
A
#
# COMPACT_ATOMS: atom_id res chain seq x y z
N MET A 1 33.14 -26.85 79.80
CA MET A 1 33.03 -25.44 79.36
C MET A 1 32.58 -25.50 77.90
N MET A 2 31.27 -25.38 77.67
CA MET A 2 30.70 -25.32 76.32
C MET A 2 30.91 -23.90 75.78
N GLN A 3 31.45 -23.78 74.58
CA GLN A 3 31.39 -22.54 73.82
C GLN A 3 30.85 -22.87 72.42
N GLU A 4 29.54 -22.69 72.31
CA GLU A 4 28.79 -22.61 71.05
C GLU A 4 29.16 -21.31 70.32
N LEU A 5 29.51 -21.43 69.03
CA LEU A 5 29.56 -20.30 68.10
C LEU A 5 29.16 -20.76 66.68
N GLN A 6 27.92 -20.45 66.29
CA GLN A 6 27.42 -20.40 64.90
C GLN A 6 27.26 -18.91 64.50
N PRO A 7 27.04 -18.50 63.22
CA PRO A 7 27.37 -19.08 61.91
C PRO A 7 27.94 -18.02 60.90
N GLN A 8 29.09 -18.26 60.24
CA GLN A 8 29.63 -17.33 59.22
C GLN A 8 29.11 -17.59 57.77
N SER A 9 28.26 -18.60 57.58
CA SER A 9 27.87 -19.11 56.25
C SER A 9 26.60 -18.47 55.67
N THR A 10 25.74 -17.89 56.52
CA THR A 10 24.42 -17.33 56.16
C THR A 10 24.53 -15.95 55.50
N GLU A 11 25.49 -15.14 55.92
CA GLU A 11 25.70 -13.77 55.43
C GLU A 11 26.26 -13.74 53.99
N LYS A 12 27.24 -14.60 53.69
CA LYS A 12 27.79 -14.74 52.34
C LYS A 12 26.72 -15.24 51.36
N ARG A 13 25.91 -16.22 51.78
CA ARG A 13 24.80 -16.75 50.96
C ARG A 13 23.76 -15.66 50.65
N GLY A 14 23.47 -14.78 51.62
CA GLY A 14 22.62 -13.61 51.43
C GLY A 14 23.21 -12.60 50.44
N TRP A 15 24.50 -12.29 50.54
CA TRP A 15 25.19 -11.36 49.64
C TRP A 15 25.18 -11.84 48.18
N TRP A 16 25.51 -13.11 47.93
CA TRP A 16 25.49 -13.69 46.59
C TRP A 16 24.07 -13.78 46.02
N SER A 17 23.08 -14.08 46.86
CA SER A 17 21.66 -14.02 46.48
C SER A 17 21.27 -12.60 46.07
N LEU A 18 21.56 -11.58 46.89
CA LEU A 18 21.22 -10.19 46.59
C LEU A 18 21.82 -9.72 45.26
N LYS A 19 23.10 -10.05 45.02
CA LYS A 19 23.76 -9.75 43.74
C LYS A 19 23.12 -10.47 42.56
N LEU A 20 22.72 -11.73 42.74
CA LEU A 20 22.05 -12.50 41.70
C LEU A 20 20.67 -11.90 41.36
N TRP A 21 19.88 -11.51 42.36
CA TRP A 21 18.60 -10.82 42.17
C TRP A 21 18.76 -9.43 41.55
N SER A 22 19.81 -8.68 41.92
CA SER A 22 20.12 -7.40 41.28
C SER A 22 20.49 -7.57 39.80
N VAL A 23 21.34 -8.55 39.47
CA VAL A 23 21.71 -8.84 38.08
C VAL A 23 20.50 -9.31 37.28
N ALA A 24 19.68 -10.21 37.83
CA ALA A 24 18.46 -10.69 37.18
C ALA A 24 17.46 -9.54 36.95
N GLY A 25 17.28 -8.64 37.92
CA GLY A 25 16.42 -7.47 37.78
C GLY A 25 16.89 -6.52 36.66
N ILE A 26 18.20 -6.26 36.58
CA ILE A 26 18.79 -5.44 35.51
C ILE A 26 18.59 -6.12 34.15
N SER A 27 18.83 -7.42 34.05
CA SER A 27 18.62 -8.17 32.80
C SER A 27 17.17 -8.15 32.34
N ILE A 28 16.21 -8.34 33.26
CA ILE A 28 14.78 -8.26 32.95
C ILE A 28 14.40 -6.85 32.48
N ALA A 29 14.88 -5.81 33.16
CA ALA A 29 14.61 -4.43 32.79
C ALA A 29 15.15 -4.12 31.37
N LEU A 30 16.36 -4.55 31.05
CA LEU A 30 16.95 -4.40 29.72
C LEU A 30 16.16 -5.16 28.63
N LEU A 31 15.80 -6.41 28.88
CA LEU A 31 15.00 -7.20 27.93
C LEU A 31 13.62 -6.57 27.71
N SER A 32 12.98 -6.07 28.77
CA SER A 32 11.69 -5.38 28.66
C SER A 32 11.79 -4.09 27.85
N ALA A 33 12.85 -3.30 28.06
CA ALA A 33 13.10 -2.09 27.30
C ALA A 33 13.35 -2.42 25.82
N CYS A 34 14.16 -3.44 25.52
CA CYS A 34 14.38 -3.89 24.14
C CYS A 34 13.09 -4.34 23.48
N PHE A 35 12.26 -5.14 24.16
CA PHE A 35 10.98 -5.60 23.64
C PHE A 35 10.03 -4.43 23.35
N ILE A 36 9.94 -3.46 24.27
CA ILE A 36 9.13 -2.24 24.08
C ILE A 36 9.61 -1.45 22.87
N VAL A 37 10.93 -1.22 22.74
CA VAL A 37 11.49 -0.51 21.58
C VAL A 37 11.18 -1.24 20.28
N SER A 38 11.39 -2.56 20.21
CA SER A 38 11.06 -3.36 19.04
C SER A 38 9.57 -3.28 18.70
N CYS A 39 8.69 -3.44 19.68
CA CYS A 39 7.24 -3.32 19.48
C CYS A 39 6.85 -1.94 18.97
N VAL A 40 7.44 -0.86 19.51
CA VAL A 40 7.17 0.50 19.05
C VAL A 40 7.67 0.71 17.62
N VAL A 41 8.87 0.23 17.27
CA VAL A 41 9.39 0.33 15.89
C VAL A 41 8.49 -0.43 14.92
N THR A 42 8.13 -1.68 15.23
CA THR A 42 7.22 -2.48 14.40
C THR A 42 5.86 -1.82 14.28
N TYR A 43 5.29 -1.33 15.38
CA TYR A 43 4.01 -0.62 15.37
C TYR A 43 4.07 0.64 14.50
N ARG A 44 5.09 1.49 14.67
CA ARG A 44 5.25 2.73 13.88
C ARG A 44 5.46 2.44 12.40
N PHE A 45 6.15 1.36 12.07
CA PHE A 45 6.37 0.94 10.69
C PHE A 45 5.07 0.42 10.05
N THR A 46 4.40 -0.55 10.68
CA THR A 46 3.18 -1.18 10.15
C THR A 46 1.98 -0.23 10.11
N TYR A 47 1.75 0.53 11.19
CA TYR A 47 0.64 1.48 11.25
C TYR A 47 0.94 2.80 10.54
N GLY A 48 2.22 3.17 10.36
CA GLY A 48 2.61 4.35 9.60
C GLY A 48 2.32 4.23 8.10
N GLU A 49 2.63 3.07 7.50
CA GLU A 49 2.34 2.77 6.09
C GLU A 49 0.82 2.73 5.83
N THR A 50 0.09 2.00 6.69
CA THR A 50 -1.38 1.83 6.59
C THR A 50 -2.13 3.15 6.83
N GLY A 51 -1.64 3.99 7.76
CA GLY A 51 -2.23 5.29 8.03
C GLY A 51 -2.09 6.27 6.86
N LYS A 52 -0.93 6.26 6.18
CA LYS A 52 -0.69 7.07 4.98
C LYS A 52 -1.61 6.65 3.84
N THR A 53 -1.62 5.36 3.50
CA THR A 53 -2.46 4.80 2.43
C THR A 53 -3.95 5.05 2.68
N LEU A 54 -4.45 4.91 3.91
CA LEU A 54 -5.84 5.24 4.25
C LEU A 54 -6.14 6.74 4.12
N SER A 55 -5.22 7.61 4.52
CA SER A 55 -5.38 9.06 4.37
C SER A 55 -5.36 9.52 2.91
N GLU A 56 -4.52 8.88 2.09
CA GLU A 56 -4.45 9.10 0.64
C GLU A 56 -5.74 8.61 -0.04
N LEU A 57 -6.25 7.43 0.33
CA LEU A 57 -7.55 6.93 -0.14
C LEU A 57 -8.70 7.88 0.23
N HIS A 58 -8.70 8.42 1.46
CA HIS A 58 -9.70 9.39 1.90
C HIS A 58 -9.63 10.70 1.13
N SER A 59 -8.42 11.19 0.82
CA SER A 59 -8.21 12.38 -0.03
C SER A 59 -8.83 12.15 -1.41
N TYR A 60 -8.60 10.97 -1.96
CA TYR A 60 -9.01 10.57 -3.30
C TYR A 60 -10.52 10.40 -3.48
N HIS A 61 -11.23 9.93 -2.43
CA HIS A 61 -12.69 9.71 -2.44
C HIS A 61 -13.52 10.87 -1.85
N SER A 62 -12.90 11.98 -1.42
CA SER A 62 -13.62 13.04 -0.70
C SER A 62 -14.51 13.95 -1.57
N SER A 63 -14.28 13.97 -2.90
CA SER A 63 -15.07 14.78 -3.83
C SER A 63 -15.38 13.99 -5.11
N LEU A 64 -16.66 13.97 -5.49
CA LEU A 64 -17.16 13.33 -6.70
C LEU A 64 -17.68 14.41 -7.66
N THR A 65 -17.36 14.25 -8.94
CA THR A 65 -17.96 15.03 -10.02
C THR A 65 -18.93 14.14 -10.77
N CYS A 66 -20.21 14.49 -10.74
CA CYS A 66 -21.27 13.75 -11.43
C CYS A 66 -21.64 14.41 -12.76
N PHE A 67 -21.89 13.59 -13.77
CA PHE A 67 -22.27 13.98 -15.11
C PHE A 67 -23.53 13.23 -15.55
N SER A 68 -24.31 13.84 -16.44
CA SER A 68 -25.46 13.20 -17.07
C SER A 68 -25.15 12.98 -18.56
N GLU A 69 -25.19 11.75 -19.03
CA GLU A 69 -24.95 11.41 -20.43
C GLU A 69 -26.27 11.01 -21.12
N GLY A 70 -26.63 11.71 -22.20
CA GLY A 70 -27.82 11.43 -23.02
C GLY A 70 -28.99 12.43 -22.88
N THR A 71 -29.82 12.49 -23.92
CA THR A 71 -30.99 13.40 -24.06
C THR A 71 -32.23 12.96 -23.25
N LYS A 72 -32.15 11.86 -22.49
CA LYS A 72 -33.20 11.38 -21.58
C LYS A 72 -32.66 11.30 -20.15
N VAL A 73 -33.01 12.30 -19.35
CA VAL A 73 -32.53 12.65 -17.99
C VAL A 73 -32.85 11.57 -16.93
N THR A 74 -32.23 10.38 -16.99
CA THR A 74 -32.50 9.34 -15.97
C THR A 74 -31.29 8.62 -15.38
N ALA A 75 -30.08 8.76 -15.95
CA ALA A 75 -28.87 8.15 -15.40
C ALA A 75 -27.77 9.20 -15.17
N TRP A 76 -27.17 9.16 -13.98
CA TRP A 76 -26.02 9.98 -13.59
C TRP A 76 -24.81 9.08 -13.39
N GLY A 77 -23.69 9.40 -14.02
CA GLY A 77 -22.38 8.80 -13.75
C GLY A 77 -21.58 9.74 -12.84
N CYS A 78 -20.75 9.20 -11.95
CA CYS A 78 -19.89 10.02 -11.10
C CYS A 78 -18.47 9.45 -11.09
N CYS A 79 -17.49 10.34 -11.16
CA CYS A 79 -16.08 10.01 -11.01
C CYS A 79 -15.47 10.81 -9.84
N PRO A 80 -14.36 10.34 -9.24
CA PRO A 80 -13.61 11.18 -8.31
C PRO A 80 -13.19 12.48 -9.00
N ALA A 81 -13.18 13.61 -8.29
CA ALA A 81 -13.07 14.93 -8.92
C ALA A 81 -11.76 15.16 -9.69
N SER A 82 -10.68 14.46 -9.33
CA SER A 82 -9.40 14.50 -10.03
C SER A 82 -9.34 13.62 -11.29
N TRP A 83 -10.40 12.86 -11.58
CA TRP A 83 -10.48 11.92 -12.70
C TRP A 83 -11.21 12.56 -13.87
N LYS A 84 -10.90 12.05 -15.06
CA LYS A 84 -11.63 12.38 -16.29
C LYS A 84 -12.72 11.34 -16.50
N SER A 85 -13.93 11.77 -16.83
CA SER A 85 -15.01 10.87 -17.24
C SER A 85 -15.11 10.79 -18.75
N PHE A 86 -15.35 9.59 -19.27
CA PHE A 86 -15.73 9.36 -20.66
C PHE A 86 -16.57 8.09 -20.74
N ASP A 87 -17.76 8.22 -21.31
CA ASP A 87 -18.78 7.17 -21.32
C ASP A 87 -19.03 6.64 -19.89
N SER A 88 -19.09 5.33 -19.69
CA SER A 88 -19.31 4.71 -18.39
C SER A 88 -18.06 4.58 -17.50
N SER A 89 -16.95 5.23 -17.85
CA SER A 89 -15.64 5.00 -17.21
C SER A 89 -14.97 6.27 -16.69
N CYS A 90 -14.14 6.09 -15.66
CA CYS A 90 -13.32 7.14 -15.07
C CYS A 90 -11.84 6.84 -15.32
N TYR A 91 -11.05 7.87 -15.64
CA TYR A 91 -9.63 7.74 -15.96
C TYR A 91 -8.77 8.69 -15.13
N PHE A 92 -7.64 8.16 -14.65
CA PHE A 92 -6.62 8.91 -13.93
C PHE A 92 -5.26 8.79 -14.62
N ILE A 93 -4.57 9.92 -14.76
CA ILE A 93 -3.25 9.99 -15.36
C ILE A 93 -2.24 10.16 -14.23
N SER A 94 -1.51 9.09 -13.94
CA SER A 94 -0.43 9.16 -12.93
C SER A 94 0.76 9.96 -13.47
N GLY A 95 1.24 10.91 -12.68
CA GLY A 95 2.48 11.64 -12.95
C GLY A 95 3.74 10.90 -12.49
N GLU A 96 3.58 9.73 -11.86
CA GLU A 96 4.70 8.96 -11.30
C GLU A 96 5.35 8.04 -12.32
N LYS A 97 6.70 7.95 -12.26
CA LYS A 97 7.47 7.02 -13.06
C LYS A 97 7.73 5.75 -12.25
N ASN A 98 7.08 4.66 -12.65
CA ASN A 98 7.19 3.35 -12.01
C ASN A 98 7.46 2.27 -13.07
N VAL A 99 7.74 1.04 -12.65
CA VAL A 99 7.69 -0.14 -13.53
C VAL A 99 6.24 -0.60 -13.69
N TRP A 100 5.92 -1.30 -14.78
CA TRP A 100 4.55 -1.72 -15.10
C TRP A 100 3.79 -2.36 -13.93
N SER A 101 4.43 -3.30 -13.21
CA SER A 101 3.81 -3.99 -12.07
C SER A 101 3.49 -3.06 -10.91
N LYS A 102 4.34 -2.07 -10.64
CA LYS A 102 4.11 -1.08 -9.59
C LYS A 102 3.07 -0.04 -10.02
N SER A 103 3.05 0.34 -11.30
CA SER A 103 1.99 1.17 -11.86
C SER A 103 0.61 0.52 -11.70
N GLU A 104 0.49 -0.77 -12.01
CA GLU A 104 -0.76 -1.51 -11.80
C GLU A 104 -1.14 -1.60 -10.33
N GLN A 105 -0.19 -1.90 -9.45
CA GLN A 105 -0.45 -1.94 -8.02
C GLN A 105 -1.02 -0.60 -7.51
N ASN A 106 -0.45 0.53 -7.95
CA ASN A 106 -0.95 1.85 -7.58
C ASN A 106 -2.38 2.07 -8.10
N CYS A 107 -2.71 1.60 -9.32
CA CYS A 107 -4.08 1.65 -9.84
C CYS A 107 -5.05 0.84 -8.95
N VAL A 108 -4.67 -0.37 -8.53
CA VAL A 108 -5.47 -1.23 -7.64
C VAL A 108 -5.68 -0.60 -6.28
N GLU A 109 -4.66 0.05 -5.73
CA GLU A 109 -4.76 0.79 -4.46
C GLU A 109 -5.79 1.94 -4.54
N MET A 110 -6.05 2.47 -5.74
CA MET A 110 -7.09 3.47 -6.02
C MET A 110 -8.44 2.85 -6.45
N GLY A 111 -8.59 1.53 -6.42
CA GLY A 111 -9.81 0.83 -6.86
C GLY A 111 -10.00 0.78 -8.37
N ALA A 112 -8.91 0.86 -9.15
CA ALA A 112 -8.91 0.84 -10.61
C ALA A 112 -7.86 -0.15 -11.16
N HIS A 113 -7.68 -0.13 -12.48
CA HIS A 113 -6.65 -0.90 -13.20
C HIS A 113 -5.98 -0.01 -14.25
N LEU A 114 -4.80 -0.42 -14.73
CA LEU A 114 -4.23 0.16 -15.93
C LEU A 114 -5.22 0.07 -17.11
N VAL A 115 -5.24 1.12 -17.93
CA VAL A 115 -6.28 1.32 -18.94
C VAL A 115 -6.34 0.20 -19.97
N VAL A 116 -7.58 -0.22 -20.29
CA VAL A 116 -7.91 -1.15 -21.38
C VAL A 116 -8.71 -0.36 -22.41
N PHE A 117 -8.19 -0.22 -23.63
CA PHE A 117 -8.91 0.50 -24.69
C PHE A 117 -9.87 -0.44 -25.43
N ASN A 118 -11.16 -0.12 -25.36
CA ASN A 118 -12.23 -0.87 -26.00
C ASN A 118 -12.66 -0.24 -27.33
N THR A 119 -12.53 1.08 -27.47
CA THR A 119 -12.93 1.81 -28.68
C THR A 119 -11.89 2.86 -29.10
N GLU A 120 -11.89 3.21 -30.39
CA GLU A 120 -11.05 4.29 -30.90
C GLU A 120 -11.41 5.64 -30.28
N ALA A 121 -12.70 5.89 -30.01
CA ALA A 121 -13.17 7.11 -29.38
C ALA A 121 -12.62 7.28 -27.95
N GLU A 122 -12.59 6.19 -27.18
CA GLU A 122 -11.97 6.14 -25.85
C GLU A 122 -10.47 6.41 -25.91
N GLN A 123 -9.76 5.76 -26.84
CA GLN A 123 -8.32 6.02 -27.03
C GLN A 123 -8.07 7.48 -27.41
N ASN A 124 -8.83 8.02 -28.36
CA ASN A 124 -8.71 9.40 -28.82
C ASN A 124 -9.00 10.41 -27.69
N PHE A 125 -9.98 10.12 -26.83
CA PHE A 125 -10.25 10.93 -25.65
C PHE A 125 -9.05 10.97 -24.70
N ILE A 126 -8.44 9.81 -24.40
CA ILE A 126 -7.31 9.73 -23.47
C ILE A 126 -6.06 10.38 -24.01
N VAL A 127 -5.68 10.13 -25.27
CA VAL A 127 -4.44 10.70 -25.84
C VAL A 127 -4.44 12.23 -25.83
N GLN A 128 -5.60 12.88 -25.94
CA GLN A 128 -5.74 14.34 -25.84
C GLN A 128 -5.41 14.89 -24.43
N GLN A 129 -5.44 14.04 -23.41
CA GLN A 129 -5.12 14.43 -22.03
C GLN A 129 -3.66 14.14 -21.67
N LEU A 130 -2.92 13.39 -22.50
CA LEU A 130 -1.56 12.96 -22.23
C LEU A 130 -0.54 14.02 -22.66
N ASN A 131 0.56 14.10 -21.93
CA ASN A 131 1.72 14.87 -22.37
C ASN A 131 2.57 14.02 -23.33
N GLU A 132 2.73 14.50 -24.56
CA GLU A 132 3.48 13.86 -25.66
C GLU A 132 4.96 13.59 -25.36
N SER A 133 5.53 14.25 -24.34
CA SER A 133 6.92 14.05 -23.92
C SER A 133 7.14 12.78 -23.09
N PHE A 134 6.07 12.07 -22.73
CA PHE A 134 6.11 10.89 -21.87
C PHE A 134 5.43 9.68 -22.49
N SER A 135 5.83 8.50 -22.05
CA SER A 135 5.17 7.24 -22.36
C SER A 135 4.37 6.77 -21.14
N TYR A 136 3.19 6.19 -21.39
CA TYR A 136 2.26 5.74 -20.36
C TYR A 136 2.01 4.24 -20.53
N PHE A 137 1.98 3.50 -19.42
CA PHE A 137 1.66 2.07 -19.47
C PHE A 137 0.18 1.84 -19.73
N LEU A 138 -0.11 0.78 -20.48
CA LEU A 138 -1.44 0.25 -20.70
C LEU A 138 -1.63 -1.03 -19.89
N GLY A 139 -2.89 -1.43 -19.68
CA GLY A 139 -3.24 -2.73 -19.11
C GLY A 139 -2.96 -3.91 -20.04
N LEU A 140 -2.08 -3.75 -21.04
CA LEU A 140 -1.72 -4.75 -22.03
C LEU A 140 -0.31 -5.29 -21.75
N SER A 141 -0.19 -6.60 -21.62
CA SER A 141 1.10 -7.25 -21.35
C SER A 141 1.25 -8.58 -22.09
N ASP A 142 2.50 -9.01 -22.31
CA ASP A 142 2.85 -10.36 -22.77
C ASP A 142 3.84 -10.98 -21.78
N PRO A 143 3.35 -11.60 -20.68
CA PRO A 143 4.21 -12.09 -19.61
C PRO A 143 5.19 -13.18 -20.04
N GLN A 144 4.88 -13.92 -21.10
CA GLN A 144 5.67 -15.06 -21.57
C GLN A 144 6.56 -14.71 -22.78
N GLY A 145 6.45 -13.48 -23.32
CA GLY A 145 7.22 -13.04 -24.48
C GLY A 145 6.95 -13.86 -25.75
N ASN A 146 5.79 -14.51 -25.84
CA ASN A 146 5.42 -15.41 -26.93
C ASN A 146 4.39 -14.79 -27.89
N ASN A 147 4.30 -13.45 -27.90
CA ASN A 147 3.31 -12.65 -28.61
C ASN A 147 1.86 -12.93 -28.17
N ASN A 148 1.66 -13.51 -26.99
CA ASN A 148 0.34 -13.75 -26.42
C ASN A 148 -0.08 -12.58 -25.53
N TRP A 149 -0.39 -11.46 -26.17
CA TRP A 149 -0.82 -10.25 -25.48
C TRP A 149 -2.16 -10.43 -24.77
N GLN A 150 -2.23 -9.93 -23.54
CA GLN A 150 -3.38 -10.07 -22.65
C GLN A 150 -3.72 -8.71 -22.04
N TRP A 151 -5.00 -8.35 -22.11
CA TRP A 151 -5.54 -7.26 -21.33
C TRP A 151 -5.75 -7.69 -19.89
N ILE A 152 -5.55 -6.75 -18.96
CA ILE A 152 -5.63 -7.00 -17.53
C ILE A 152 -7.04 -7.38 -17.05
N ASP A 153 -8.07 -6.91 -17.76
CA ASP A 153 -9.48 -7.26 -17.52
C ASP A 153 -9.89 -8.58 -18.18
N LYS A 154 -8.95 -9.28 -18.82
CA LYS A 154 -9.13 -10.55 -19.54
C LYS A 154 -10.00 -10.45 -20.79
N THR A 155 -10.24 -9.24 -21.31
CA THR A 155 -10.88 -9.09 -22.61
C THR A 155 -9.97 -9.65 -23.72
N PRO A 156 -10.55 -10.24 -24.79
CA PRO A 156 -9.75 -10.79 -25.87
C PRO A 156 -8.96 -9.70 -26.60
N PHE A 157 -7.63 -9.84 -26.65
CA PHE A 157 -6.80 -8.99 -27.49
C PHE A 157 -7.02 -9.29 -28.97
N LYS A 158 -7.44 -8.29 -29.75
CA LYS A 158 -7.64 -8.40 -31.20
C LYS A 158 -6.48 -7.71 -31.92
N LYS A 159 -5.60 -8.49 -32.56
CA LYS A 159 -4.40 -8.01 -33.26
C LYS A 159 -4.67 -7.08 -34.47
N ASN A 160 -5.92 -6.96 -34.93
CA ASN A 160 -6.26 -6.39 -36.25
C ASN A 160 -7.28 -5.24 -36.19
N VAL A 161 -7.10 -4.25 -35.31
CA VAL A 161 -7.81 -2.97 -35.47
C VAL A 161 -6.94 -2.12 -36.39
N ARG A 162 -7.31 -2.07 -37.69
CA ARG A 162 -6.67 -1.24 -38.71
C ARG A 162 -7.52 0.00 -38.94
#